data_AF-A0AAE3UIS9-F1
#
_entry.id   AF-A0AAE3UIS9-F1
#
_cell.length_a   1.000
_cell.length_b   1.000
_cell.length_c   1.000
_cell.angle_alpha   90.00
_cell.angle_beta   90.00
_cell.angle_gamma   90.00
#
_symmetry.space_group_name_H-M   'P 1'
#
loop_
_entity.id
_entity.type
_entity.pdbx_description
1 polymer ?
#
loop_
_entity_poly.entity_id
_entity_poly.type
_entity_poly.pdbx_seq_one_letter_code
_entity_poly.pdbx_strand_id
1 'polypeptide(L)'
;MFRIRILPIVFFLFTTMPLWAQDVVKVDLRREKLEMGDDPFLETPFYIVRVVDTRSDKTNIGIVQRGVTKTKIPVVLQNGAAEQVQEFFNSNLPAKQGYLPVIIRLNQLSVTEKDGVDLQKATAAVVIDFVVKQKDSLYLVLQTSALIRKSGANVSTVHATTLAAALSECIIKFAKSSWKEMLPLAQSITEEQLVAPVVFEKSLLDLPILQVTAPEQGLYYSFEDFCNNKPDNTQPIGMEREPRRGVDWEGADKVTPYLIKENGKHKILRRIWGFSDGNQIYIYYDKDYFPLRQQGSAFFFDGYEPERPVYVPTGGGISGVLVGTGTSILIQASVPRKKETYQLDIMTGKVGYWKANKYQSRTVSHATSGAVAKVLIYYKKGKDSDEKPVTIQLRNASDVVPLTLSVDSYEEINWEDLLSELNVCVEGQQNPCYSFLPDVTKINYLEYVPSAIDTSESLIRPVKEQEAVFYLKKIKTAQEKAQKRQTADK
;
A
#
# COMPACT_ATOMS: atom_id res chain seq x y z
N MET A 1 18.56 48.08 -62.07
CA MET A 1 17.51 48.33 -61.06
C MET A 1 16.73 47.04 -60.88
N PHE A 2 17.18 46.13 -60.00
CA PHE A 2 16.53 44.84 -59.74
C PHE A 2 16.29 44.70 -58.24
N ARG A 3 15.03 44.75 -57.81
CA ARG A 3 14.61 44.52 -56.42
C ARG A 3 14.21 43.05 -56.27
N ILE A 4 15.07 42.26 -55.63
CA ILE A 4 14.77 40.89 -55.22
C ILE A 4 13.93 40.97 -53.93
N ARG A 5 12.65 40.57 -54.03
CA ARG A 5 11.76 40.41 -52.88
C ARG A 5 12.07 39.06 -52.23
N ILE A 6 12.79 39.06 -51.11
CA ILE A 6 13.00 37.88 -50.27
C ILE A 6 11.71 37.69 -49.46
N LEU A 7 10.94 36.66 -49.81
CA LEU A 7 9.77 36.20 -49.06
C LEU A 7 10.28 35.45 -47.81
N PRO A 8 9.88 35.83 -46.59
CA PRO A 8 10.24 35.05 -45.42
C PRO A 8 9.37 33.79 -45.40
N ILE A 9 9.95 32.66 -45.79
CA ILE A 9 9.38 31.33 -45.55
C ILE A 9 9.50 31.09 -44.04
N VAL A 10 8.41 31.40 -43.32
CA VAL A 10 8.24 31.01 -41.92
C VAL A 10 8.03 29.51 -41.90
N PHE A 11 9.13 28.77 -41.71
CA PHE A 11 9.15 27.33 -41.57
C PHE A 11 8.60 26.98 -40.17
N PHE A 12 7.28 26.77 -40.09
CA PHE A 12 6.61 26.29 -38.88
C PHE A 12 6.98 24.82 -38.68
N LEU A 13 8.16 24.57 -38.09
CA LEU A 13 8.56 23.25 -37.62
C LEU A 13 7.68 22.91 -36.41
N PHE A 14 6.48 22.40 -36.67
CA PHE A 14 5.72 21.66 -35.66
C PHE A 14 6.53 20.42 -35.31
N THR A 15 7.44 20.55 -34.35
CA THR A 15 8.01 19.42 -33.64
C THR A 15 6.85 18.77 -32.89
N THR A 16 6.22 17.78 -33.52
CA THR A 16 5.30 16.88 -32.84
C THR A 16 6.12 16.13 -31.81
N MET A 17 6.27 16.73 -30.62
CA MET A 17 6.80 16.02 -29.46
C MET A 17 5.94 14.77 -29.35
N PRO A 18 6.51 13.57 -29.52
CA PRO A 18 5.74 12.36 -29.40
C PRO A 18 5.14 12.38 -28.00
N LEU A 19 3.82 12.44 -27.91
CA LEU A 19 3.08 12.20 -26.68
C LEU A 19 3.49 10.78 -26.27
N TRP A 20 4.44 10.69 -25.34
CA TRP A 20 4.83 9.43 -24.74
C TRP A 20 3.63 8.96 -23.95
N ALA A 21 2.80 8.14 -24.60
CA ALA A 21 1.75 7.42 -23.94
C ALA A 21 2.41 6.68 -22.76
N GLN A 22 1.98 7.01 -21.54
CA GLN A 22 2.46 6.32 -20.37
C GLN A 22 2.13 4.84 -20.56
N ASP A 23 3.15 3.99 -20.53
CA ASP A 23 2.93 2.55 -20.54
C ASP A 23 2.07 2.20 -19.33
N VAL A 24 0.95 1.51 -19.57
CA VAL A 24 0.03 1.01 -18.55
C VAL A 24 -0.24 -0.46 -18.83
N VAL A 25 -0.26 -1.29 -17.78
CA VAL A 25 -0.73 -2.68 -17.91
C VAL A 25 -2.24 -2.69 -17.69
N LYS A 26 -2.99 -3.08 -18.71
CA LYS A 26 -4.44 -3.21 -18.61
C LYS A 26 -4.82 -4.62 -18.18
N VAL A 27 -5.59 -4.72 -17.11
CA VAL A 27 -6.22 -5.96 -16.64
C VAL A 27 -7.70 -5.93 -17.06
N ASP A 28 -8.18 -7.05 -17.58
CA ASP A 28 -9.56 -7.27 -18.03
C ASP A 28 -10.14 -8.45 -17.25
N LEU A 29 -11.22 -8.23 -16.51
CA LEU A 29 -11.87 -9.25 -15.68
C LEU A 29 -13.03 -9.95 -16.40
N ARG A 30 -13.46 -9.47 -17.57
CA ARG A 30 -14.66 -10.00 -18.28
C ARG A 30 -14.54 -11.46 -18.70
N ARG A 31 -13.31 -11.95 -18.86
CA ARG A 31 -13.03 -13.33 -19.29
C ARG A 31 -12.81 -14.28 -18.11
N GLU A 32 -12.71 -13.73 -16.90
CA GLU A 32 -12.46 -14.50 -15.70
C GLU A 32 -13.77 -15.09 -15.16
N LYS A 33 -13.66 -16.25 -14.52
CA LYS A 33 -14.78 -16.95 -13.90
C LYS A 33 -14.70 -16.83 -12.39
N LEU A 34 -15.86 -16.81 -11.75
CA LEU A 34 -16.00 -16.90 -10.31
C LEU A 34 -15.66 -18.33 -9.87
N GLU A 35 -14.59 -18.48 -9.10
CA GLU A 35 -14.15 -19.76 -8.55
C GLU A 35 -14.91 -20.02 -7.23
N MET A 36 -16.03 -20.74 -7.27
CA MET A 36 -16.87 -20.99 -6.08
C MET A 36 -16.48 -22.25 -5.28
N GLY A 37 -15.46 -22.99 -5.74
CA GLY A 37 -15.11 -24.31 -5.21
C GLY A 37 -16.17 -25.38 -5.53
N ASP A 38 -15.89 -26.63 -5.16
CA ASP A 38 -16.79 -27.78 -5.36
C ASP A 38 -17.84 -27.93 -4.25
N ASP A 39 -18.06 -26.89 -3.45
CA ASP A 39 -18.95 -26.96 -2.29
C ASP A 39 -20.42 -26.95 -2.76
N PRO A 40 -21.13 -28.09 -2.67
CA PRO A 40 -22.48 -28.22 -3.24
C PRO A 40 -23.53 -27.40 -2.48
N PHE A 41 -23.16 -26.78 -1.36
CA PHE A 41 -24.05 -25.98 -0.52
C PHE A 41 -23.96 -24.47 -0.79
N LEU A 42 -23.10 -24.03 -1.71
CA LEU A 42 -23.01 -22.64 -2.14
C LEU A 42 -24.13 -22.27 -3.13
N GLU A 43 -25.38 -22.39 -2.69
CA GLU A 43 -26.44 -21.60 -3.32
C GLU A 43 -26.23 -20.13 -2.91
N THR A 44 -26.03 -19.24 -3.90
CA THR A 44 -25.95 -17.80 -3.68
C THR A 44 -27.32 -17.18 -3.98
N PRO A 45 -28.23 -17.02 -3.00
CA PRO A 45 -29.55 -16.44 -3.23
C PRO A 45 -29.47 -14.91 -3.33
N PHE A 46 -28.44 -14.38 -3.99
CA PHE A 46 -28.18 -12.97 -4.17
C PHE A 46 -27.46 -12.71 -5.49
N TYR A 47 -27.51 -11.47 -5.94
CA TYR A 47 -26.75 -10.99 -7.10
C TYR A 47 -26.19 -9.61 -6.79
N ILE A 48 -25.15 -9.20 -7.53
CA ILE A 48 -24.53 -7.89 -7.33
C ILE A 48 -25.21 -6.87 -8.23
N VAL A 49 -26.07 -6.03 -7.64
CA VAL A 49 -26.82 -5.01 -8.39
C VAL A 49 -25.99 -3.78 -8.71
N ARG A 50 -24.99 -3.46 -7.88
CA ARG A 50 -24.13 -2.28 -8.05
C ARG A 50 -22.77 -2.51 -7.38
N VAL A 51 -21.71 -2.04 -8.03
CA VAL A 51 -20.37 -1.90 -7.46
C VAL A 51 -20.05 -0.42 -7.32
N VAL A 52 -19.60 -0.01 -6.14
CA VAL A 52 -19.18 1.36 -5.83
C VAL A 52 -17.69 1.33 -5.48
N ASP A 53 -16.86 2.00 -6.28
CA ASP A 53 -15.43 2.14 -5.99
C ASP A 53 -15.23 3.26 -4.97
N THR A 54 -14.96 2.89 -3.72
CA THR A 54 -14.75 3.78 -2.56
C THR A 54 -13.28 3.90 -2.18
N ARG A 55 -12.36 3.39 -3.02
CA ARG A 55 -10.92 3.59 -2.84
C ARG A 55 -10.58 5.08 -2.92
N SER A 56 -9.58 5.50 -2.16
CA SER A 56 -9.00 6.84 -2.25
C SER A 56 -8.31 7.05 -3.60
N ASP A 57 -7.46 6.10 -4.02
CA ASP A 57 -6.86 6.08 -5.35
C ASP A 57 -7.65 5.16 -6.30
N LYS A 58 -8.28 5.78 -7.30
CA LYS A 58 -9.05 5.08 -8.35
C LYS A 58 -8.29 4.95 -9.67
N THR A 59 -7.11 5.56 -9.77
CA THR A 59 -6.36 5.69 -11.03
C THR A 59 -5.66 4.41 -11.45
N ASN A 60 -5.21 3.62 -10.47
CA ASN A 60 -4.52 2.35 -10.68
C ASN A 60 -4.92 1.33 -9.60
N ILE A 61 -4.48 0.08 -9.78
CA ILE A 61 -4.67 -1.02 -8.83
C ILE A 61 -3.32 -1.59 -8.39
N GLY A 62 -2.23 -0.84 -8.53
CA GLY A 62 -0.89 -1.28 -8.17
C GLY A 62 0.14 -1.10 -9.28
N ILE A 63 1.33 -1.65 -9.05
CA ILE A 63 2.50 -1.45 -9.89
C ILE A 63 3.16 -2.81 -10.14
N VAL A 64 3.53 -3.04 -11.40
CA VAL A 64 4.26 -4.22 -11.87
C VAL A 64 5.63 -3.82 -12.40
N GLN A 65 6.51 -4.79 -12.59
CA GLN A 65 7.86 -4.55 -13.12
C GLN A 65 8.02 -5.23 -14.48
N ARG A 66 8.40 -4.47 -15.50
CA ARG A 66 8.59 -4.99 -16.87
C ARG A 66 10.02 -4.83 -17.34
N GLY A 67 10.51 -5.88 -18.01
CA GLY A 67 11.82 -5.91 -18.66
C GLY A 67 13.00 -6.11 -17.70
N VAL A 68 14.20 -6.23 -18.26
CA VAL A 68 15.45 -6.49 -17.53
C VAL A 68 15.79 -5.34 -16.58
N THR A 69 15.40 -4.11 -16.93
CA THR A 69 15.59 -2.90 -16.14
C THR A 69 14.61 -2.76 -14.99
N LYS A 70 13.63 -3.68 -14.86
CA LYS A 70 12.56 -3.65 -13.82
C LYS A 70 11.80 -2.33 -13.80
N THR A 71 11.48 -1.80 -14.98
CA THR A 71 10.73 -0.55 -15.11
C THR A 71 9.37 -0.73 -14.45
N LYS A 72 9.04 0.18 -13.53
CA LYS A 72 7.75 0.17 -12.82
C LYS A 72 6.66 0.68 -13.74
N ILE A 73 5.61 -0.11 -13.92
CA ILE A 73 4.48 0.22 -14.78
C ILE A 73 3.19 0.13 -13.94
N PRO A 74 2.33 1.16 -13.96
CA PRO A 74 1.05 1.10 -13.28
C PRO A 74 0.14 0.05 -13.91
N VAL A 75 -0.65 -0.62 -13.07
CA VAL A 75 -1.69 -1.56 -13.49
C VAL A 75 -3.04 -0.88 -13.36
N VAL A 76 -3.84 -0.92 -14.41
CA VAL A 76 -5.17 -0.32 -14.46
C VAL A 76 -6.21 -1.36 -14.89
N LEU A 77 -7.44 -1.22 -14.42
CA LEU A 77 -8.58 -1.96 -14.94
C LEU A 77 -9.17 -1.20 -16.14
N GLN A 78 -9.49 -1.94 -17.21
CA GLN A 78 -10.07 -1.35 -18.41
C GLN A 78 -11.42 -0.67 -18.07
N ASN A 79 -11.58 0.63 -18.33
CA ASN A 79 -12.78 1.42 -17.96
C ASN A 79 -12.96 1.67 -16.45
N GLY A 80 -11.94 1.39 -15.63
CA GLY A 80 -12.00 1.63 -14.18
C GLY A 80 -12.50 0.43 -13.38
N ALA A 81 -12.29 0.46 -12.06
CA ALA A 81 -12.50 -0.71 -11.22
C ALA A 81 -13.98 -1.06 -10.99
N ALA A 82 -14.83 -0.05 -10.75
CA ALA A 82 -16.26 -0.30 -10.53
C ALA A 82 -16.91 -1.02 -11.72
N GLU A 83 -16.63 -0.56 -12.95
CA GLU A 83 -17.20 -1.14 -14.17
C GLU A 83 -16.71 -2.57 -14.40
N GLN A 84 -15.39 -2.82 -14.36
CA GLN A 84 -14.85 -4.18 -14.58
C GLN A 84 -15.32 -5.19 -13.54
N VAL A 85 -15.40 -4.78 -12.27
CA VAL A 85 -15.87 -5.66 -11.20
C VAL A 85 -17.39 -5.89 -11.33
N GLN A 86 -18.17 -4.88 -11.74
CA GLN A 86 -19.59 -5.04 -12.04
C GLN A 86 -19.81 -6.02 -13.20
N GLU A 87 -19.07 -5.89 -14.30
CA GLU A 87 -19.17 -6.79 -15.46
C GLU A 87 -18.78 -8.23 -15.10
N PHE A 88 -17.73 -8.40 -14.30
CA PHE A 88 -17.32 -9.70 -13.75
C PHE A 88 -18.47 -10.35 -12.96
N PHE A 89 -19.11 -9.62 -12.04
CA PHE A 89 -20.22 -10.17 -11.27
C PHE A 89 -21.50 -10.35 -12.09
N ASN A 90 -21.81 -9.48 -13.04
CA ASN A 90 -22.98 -9.66 -13.91
C ASN A 90 -22.89 -10.95 -14.72
N SER A 91 -21.68 -11.30 -15.16
CA SER A 91 -21.43 -12.51 -15.96
C SER A 91 -21.46 -13.78 -15.11
N ASN A 92 -21.08 -13.69 -13.83
CA ASN A 92 -20.93 -14.85 -12.95
C ASN A 92 -22.08 -15.04 -11.94
N LEU A 93 -22.79 -13.97 -11.58
CA LEU A 93 -23.91 -13.93 -10.62
C LEU A 93 -25.09 -13.16 -11.24
N PRO A 94 -25.70 -13.65 -12.33
CA PRO A 94 -26.79 -12.95 -12.99
C PRO A 94 -28.01 -12.84 -12.07
N ALA A 95 -28.76 -11.75 -12.21
CA ALA A 95 -30.01 -11.56 -11.47
C ALA A 95 -31.02 -12.67 -11.80
N LYS A 96 -31.68 -13.20 -10.76
CA LYS A 96 -32.76 -14.17 -10.89
C LYS A 96 -33.93 -13.78 -9.99
N GLN A 97 -35.12 -14.25 -10.32
CA GLN A 97 -36.28 -14.04 -9.47
C GLN A 97 -36.04 -14.64 -8.08
N GLY A 98 -36.34 -13.87 -7.04
CA GLY A 98 -36.14 -14.27 -5.65
C GLY A 98 -34.72 -14.06 -5.11
N TYR A 99 -33.75 -13.67 -5.94
CA TYR A 99 -32.40 -13.35 -5.46
C TYR A 99 -32.38 -11.97 -4.80
N LEU A 100 -31.63 -11.84 -3.71
CA LEU A 100 -31.42 -10.59 -3.00
C LEU A 100 -30.48 -9.66 -3.80
N PRO A 101 -30.86 -8.40 -4.07
CA PRO A 101 -29.93 -7.41 -4.59
C PRO A 101 -28.90 -6.99 -3.53
N VAL A 102 -27.63 -7.15 -3.84
CA VAL A 102 -26.51 -6.77 -2.99
C VAL A 102 -25.65 -5.73 -3.71
N ILE A 103 -25.26 -4.68 -2.98
CA ILE A 103 -24.33 -3.65 -3.44
C ILE A 103 -22.96 -3.96 -2.84
N ILE A 104 -21.92 -3.87 -3.65
CA ILE A 104 -20.53 -4.00 -3.22
C ILE A 104 -19.93 -2.60 -3.10
N ARG A 105 -19.32 -2.27 -1.95
CA ARG A 105 -18.37 -1.16 -1.87
C ARG A 105 -16.96 -1.74 -1.93
N LEU A 106 -16.21 -1.34 -2.95
CA LEU A 106 -14.85 -1.79 -3.18
C LEU A 106 -13.89 -0.83 -2.45
N ASN A 107 -13.45 -1.25 -1.27
CA ASN A 107 -12.66 -0.42 -0.37
C ASN A 107 -11.16 -0.54 -0.64
N GLN A 108 -10.72 -1.71 -1.10
CA GLN A 108 -9.34 -1.94 -1.51
C GLN A 108 -9.30 -2.89 -2.70
N LEU A 109 -8.47 -2.55 -3.68
CA LEU A 109 -8.20 -3.35 -4.85
C LEU A 109 -6.74 -3.14 -5.24
N SER A 110 -5.90 -4.15 -5.01
CA SER A 110 -4.48 -4.03 -5.32
C SER A 110 -3.89 -5.31 -5.89
N VAL A 111 -2.96 -5.17 -6.82
CA VAL A 111 -2.09 -6.21 -7.33
C VAL A 111 -0.63 -5.80 -7.15
N THR A 112 0.22 -6.75 -6.78
CA THR A 112 1.66 -6.53 -6.62
C THR A 112 2.43 -7.74 -7.10
N GLU A 113 3.60 -7.51 -7.70
CA GLU A 113 4.56 -8.55 -8.04
C GLU A 113 5.67 -8.60 -6.99
N LYS A 114 6.04 -9.81 -6.57
CA LYS A 114 7.27 -10.04 -5.79
C LYS A 114 8.23 -10.87 -6.63
N ASP A 115 9.40 -10.31 -6.90
CA ASP A 115 10.52 -11.05 -7.48
C ASP A 115 11.02 -12.08 -6.47
N GLY A 116 11.14 -13.33 -6.90
CA GLY A 116 11.80 -14.42 -6.17
C GLY A 116 12.81 -15.10 -7.10
N VAL A 117 13.74 -15.86 -6.50
CA VAL A 117 14.80 -16.57 -7.24
C VAL A 117 14.24 -17.63 -8.20
N ASP A 118 13.18 -18.33 -7.80
CA ASP A 118 12.65 -19.46 -8.58
C ASP A 118 11.44 -19.10 -9.46
N LEU A 119 10.50 -18.29 -8.96
CA LEU A 119 9.27 -17.87 -9.66
C LEU A 119 8.82 -16.51 -9.12
N GLN A 120 8.45 -15.60 -10.03
CA GLN A 120 7.74 -14.38 -9.68
C GLN A 120 6.34 -14.74 -9.12
N LYS A 121 5.87 -13.96 -8.15
CA LYS A 121 4.55 -14.16 -7.53
C LYS A 121 3.65 -12.95 -7.77
N ALA A 122 2.48 -13.17 -8.36
CA ALA A 122 1.36 -12.22 -8.33
C ALA A 122 0.68 -12.32 -6.97
N THR A 123 0.41 -11.17 -6.35
CA THR A 123 -0.42 -11.07 -5.16
C THR A 123 -1.57 -10.12 -5.46
N ALA A 124 -2.81 -10.54 -5.24
CA ALA A 124 -3.97 -9.66 -5.26
C ALA A 124 -4.55 -9.54 -3.84
N ALA A 125 -4.90 -8.32 -3.44
CA ALA A 125 -5.60 -8.04 -2.20
C ALA A 125 -6.88 -7.26 -2.48
N VAL A 126 -7.98 -7.71 -1.89
CA VAL A 126 -9.32 -7.14 -2.04
C VAL A 126 -9.93 -6.95 -0.66
N VAL A 127 -10.59 -5.81 -0.46
CA VAL A 127 -11.47 -5.55 0.69
C VAL A 127 -12.79 -5.01 0.16
N ILE A 128 -13.89 -5.67 0.53
CA ILE A 128 -15.24 -5.36 0.05
C ILE A 128 -16.21 -5.30 1.22
N ASP A 129 -17.05 -4.27 1.22
CA ASP A 129 -18.29 -4.25 2.01
C ASP A 129 -19.47 -4.76 1.20
N PHE A 130 -20.33 -5.54 1.84
CA PHE A 130 -21.62 -5.95 1.32
C PHE A 130 -22.72 -5.12 1.95
N VAL A 131 -23.43 -4.39 1.10
CA VAL A 131 -24.56 -3.54 1.47
C VAL A 131 -25.84 -4.13 0.89
N VAL A 132 -26.82 -4.37 1.75
CA VAL A 132 -28.14 -4.87 1.33
C VAL A 132 -29.13 -3.73 1.30
N LYS A 133 -29.90 -3.63 0.22
CA LYS A 133 -31.02 -2.69 0.13
C LYS A 133 -32.30 -3.39 0.57
N GLN A 134 -32.93 -2.92 1.66
CA GLN A 134 -34.28 -3.31 2.04
C GLN A 134 -35.18 -2.09 2.03
N LYS A 135 -36.24 -2.13 1.20
CA LYS A 135 -37.11 -0.97 0.94
C LYS A 135 -36.25 0.23 0.48
N ASP A 136 -36.31 1.34 1.22
CA ASP A 136 -35.58 2.58 0.93
C ASP A 136 -34.32 2.75 1.79
N SER A 137 -33.92 1.73 2.55
CA SER A 137 -32.77 1.78 3.45
C SER A 137 -31.64 0.85 2.98
N LEU A 138 -30.41 1.31 3.17
CA LEU A 138 -29.18 0.58 2.90
C LEU A 138 -28.58 0.10 4.21
N TYR A 139 -28.16 -1.15 4.27
CA TYR A 139 -27.59 -1.76 5.47
C TYR A 139 -26.21 -2.31 5.16
N LEU A 140 -25.18 -1.87 5.88
CA LEU A 140 -23.84 -2.44 5.81
C LEU A 140 -23.83 -3.76 6.61
N VAL A 141 -23.81 -4.90 5.92
CA VAL A 141 -24.04 -6.20 6.56
C VAL A 141 -22.75 -6.90 6.95
N LEU A 142 -21.76 -6.89 6.05
CA LEU A 142 -20.50 -7.60 6.28
C LEU A 142 -19.39 -6.94 5.47
N GLN A 143 -18.19 -6.88 6.05
CA GLN A 143 -16.96 -6.62 5.33
C GLN A 143 -16.19 -7.93 5.19
N THR A 144 -15.63 -8.18 4.00
CA THR A 144 -14.74 -9.31 3.76
C THR A 144 -13.45 -8.84 3.13
N SER A 145 -12.41 -9.66 3.27
CA SER A 145 -11.15 -9.46 2.58
C SER A 145 -10.54 -10.78 2.13
N ALA A 146 -9.71 -10.68 1.10
CA ALA A 146 -8.97 -11.79 0.53
C ALA A 146 -7.58 -11.34 0.09
N LEU A 147 -6.60 -12.23 0.27
CA LEU A 147 -5.22 -12.07 -0.17
C LEU A 147 -4.77 -13.34 -0.90
N ILE A 148 -4.82 -13.30 -2.23
CA ILE A 148 -4.48 -14.44 -3.07
C ILE A 148 -3.09 -14.26 -3.65
N ARG A 149 -2.30 -15.34 -3.65
CA ARG A 149 -0.96 -15.39 -4.23
C ARG A 149 -0.88 -16.52 -5.25
N LYS A 150 -0.58 -16.20 -6.50
CA LYS A 150 -0.34 -17.19 -7.56
C LYS A 150 1.08 -17.01 -8.11
N SER A 151 1.80 -18.12 -8.30
CA SER A 151 3.09 -18.14 -8.98
C SER A 151 2.87 -18.41 -10.47
N GLY A 152 3.69 -17.84 -11.34
CA GLY A 152 3.60 -18.10 -12.78
C GLY A 152 4.88 -17.74 -13.53
N ALA A 153 5.07 -18.35 -14.71
CA ALA A 153 6.21 -18.06 -15.58
C ALA A 153 6.13 -16.65 -16.20
N ASN A 154 4.91 -16.16 -16.42
CA ASN A 154 4.63 -14.78 -16.81
C ASN A 154 3.59 -14.21 -15.84
N VAL A 155 4.05 -13.48 -14.82
CA VAL A 155 3.17 -13.02 -13.75
C VAL A 155 2.23 -11.92 -14.21
N SER A 156 2.64 -11.13 -15.21
CA SER A 156 1.81 -10.07 -15.76
C SER A 156 0.51 -10.60 -16.39
N THR A 157 0.48 -11.85 -16.87
CA THR A 157 -0.73 -12.48 -17.39
C THR A 157 -1.60 -13.14 -16.31
N VAL A 158 -1.08 -13.28 -15.09
CA VAL A 158 -1.75 -14.00 -13.98
C VAL A 158 -2.52 -13.03 -13.08
N HIS A 159 -2.34 -11.71 -13.21
CA HIS A 159 -3.04 -10.71 -12.39
C HIS A 159 -4.56 -10.79 -12.48
N ALA A 160 -5.13 -10.94 -13.69
CA ALA A 160 -6.58 -11.08 -13.87
C ALA A 160 -7.14 -12.28 -13.08
N THR A 161 -6.58 -13.47 -13.31
CA THR A 161 -6.96 -14.70 -12.60
C THR A 161 -6.70 -14.66 -11.09
N THR A 162 -5.69 -13.92 -10.63
CA THR A 162 -5.37 -13.77 -9.20
C THR A 162 -6.38 -12.84 -8.54
N LEU A 163 -6.75 -11.77 -9.24
CA LEU A 163 -7.72 -10.80 -8.77
C LEU A 163 -9.13 -11.37 -8.76
N ALA A 164 -9.52 -12.10 -9.81
CA ALA A 164 -10.79 -12.83 -9.86
C ALA A 164 -10.92 -13.85 -8.72
N ALA A 165 -9.84 -14.57 -8.39
CA ALA A 165 -9.82 -15.48 -7.25
C ALA A 165 -10.00 -14.73 -5.92
N ALA A 166 -9.37 -13.56 -5.74
CA ALA A 166 -9.56 -12.76 -4.53
C ALA A 166 -10.99 -12.23 -4.39
N LEU A 167 -11.61 -11.79 -5.50
CA LEU A 167 -13.02 -11.42 -5.53
C LEU A 167 -13.93 -12.62 -5.21
N SER A 168 -13.62 -13.79 -5.76
CA SER A 168 -14.37 -15.03 -5.53
C SER A 168 -14.34 -15.43 -4.05
N GLU A 169 -13.16 -15.38 -3.42
CA GLU A 169 -12.99 -15.65 -1.99
C GLU A 169 -13.87 -14.72 -1.12
N CYS A 170 -13.94 -13.42 -1.46
CA CYS A 170 -14.82 -12.48 -0.76
C CYS A 170 -16.30 -12.86 -0.90
N ILE A 171 -16.74 -13.28 -2.10
CA ILE A 171 -18.11 -13.76 -2.34
C ILE A 171 -18.40 -15.04 -1.55
N ILE A 172 -17.47 -16.00 -1.55
CA ILE A 172 -17.62 -17.26 -0.79
C ILE A 172 -17.79 -16.96 0.69
N LYS A 173 -16.96 -16.08 1.26
CA LYS A 173 -17.07 -15.66 2.66
C LYS A 173 -18.43 -15.04 2.97
N PHE A 174 -18.91 -14.15 2.11
CA PHE A 174 -20.25 -13.58 2.28
C PHE A 174 -21.34 -14.63 2.17
N ALA A 175 -21.30 -15.51 1.17
CA ALA A 175 -22.28 -16.56 0.97
C ALA A 175 -22.34 -17.57 2.15
N LYS A 176 -21.20 -17.88 2.77
CA LYS A 176 -21.10 -18.76 3.94
C LYS A 176 -21.42 -18.09 5.27
N SER A 177 -21.46 -16.76 5.31
CA SER A 177 -21.76 -16.02 6.53
C SER A 177 -23.24 -16.09 6.92
N SER A 178 -23.55 -15.87 8.20
CA SER A 178 -24.93 -15.70 8.69
C SER A 178 -25.49 -14.29 8.40
N TRP A 179 -25.24 -13.73 7.21
CA TRP A 179 -25.61 -12.35 6.88
C TRP A 179 -27.11 -12.06 7.01
N LYS A 180 -27.97 -13.07 6.83
CA LYS A 180 -29.42 -12.94 7.05
C LYS A 180 -29.76 -12.62 8.51
N GLU A 181 -29.00 -13.19 9.45
CA GLU A 181 -29.15 -12.97 10.89
C GLU A 181 -28.48 -11.66 11.32
N MET A 182 -27.41 -11.25 10.62
CA MET A 182 -26.74 -9.97 10.86
C MET A 182 -27.56 -8.78 10.34
N LEU A 183 -28.34 -8.97 9.28
CA LEU A 183 -29.07 -7.87 8.61
C LEU A 183 -30.02 -7.07 9.53
N PRO A 184 -30.80 -7.68 10.44
CA PRO A 184 -31.60 -6.92 11.43
C PRO A 184 -30.76 -6.11 12.44
N LEU A 185 -29.50 -6.48 12.64
CA LEU A 185 -28.55 -5.82 13.55
C LEU A 185 -27.62 -4.85 12.81
N ALA A 186 -27.65 -4.87 11.48
CA ALA A 186 -26.75 -4.12 10.63
C ALA A 186 -26.99 -2.61 10.75
N GLN A 187 -25.90 -1.85 10.70
CA GLN A 187 -25.98 -0.40 10.69
C GLN A 187 -26.58 0.09 9.36
N SER A 188 -27.62 0.92 9.43
CA SER A 188 -28.13 1.63 8.25
C SER A 188 -27.14 2.71 7.82
N ILE A 189 -26.91 2.82 6.52
CA ILE A 189 -26.07 3.86 5.91
C ILE A 189 -26.87 4.70 4.91
N THR A 190 -26.43 5.93 4.66
CA THR A 190 -27.02 6.80 3.63
C THR A 190 -26.40 6.55 2.26
N GLU A 191 -27.00 7.07 1.19
CA GLU A 191 -26.42 7.00 -0.17
C GLU A 191 -25.09 7.79 -0.24
N GLU A 192 -24.98 8.89 0.49
CA GLU A 192 -23.74 9.67 0.61
C GLU A 192 -22.65 8.83 1.28
N GLN A 193 -22.98 8.10 2.35
CA GLN A 193 -22.04 7.19 3.03
C GLN A 193 -21.67 5.99 2.15
N LEU A 194 -22.59 5.50 1.31
CA LEU A 194 -22.33 4.41 0.37
C LEU A 194 -21.20 4.78 -0.60
N VAL A 195 -21.19 6.01 -1.12
CA VAL A 195 -20.21 6.48 -2.11
C VAL A 195 -18.99 7.18 -1.52
N ALA A 196 -19.05 7.57 -0.24
CA ALA A 196 -17.94 8.19 0.46
C ALA A 196 -16.72 7.24 0.51
N PRO A 197 -15.49 7.77 0.35
CA PRO A 197 -14.28 7.00 0.56
C PRO A 197 -14.25 6.36 1.95
N VAL A 198 -13.76 5.13 2.05
CA VAL A 198 -13.69 4.45 3.35
C VAL A 198 -12.56 5.03 4.19
N VAL A 199 -12.93 5.55 5.35
CA VAL A 199 -12.00 5.86 6.43
C VAL A 199 -11.92 4.63 7.33
N PHE A 200 -10.88 3.82 7.14
CA PHE A 200 -10.73 2.52 7.83
C PHE A 200 -10.64 2.63 9.36
N GLU A 201 -10.27 3.79 9.91
CA GLU A 201 -10.02 3.95 11.34
C GLU A 201 -11.17 3.46 12.24
N LYS A 202 -12.43 3.73 11.86
CA LYS A 202 -13.57 3.38 12.72
C LYS A 202 -13.84 1.88 12.78
N SER A 203 -13.74 1.19 11.63
CA SER A 203 -13.96 -0.27 11.54
C SER A 203 -12.80 -1.07 12.15
N LEU A 204 -11.59 -0.52 12.09
CA LEU A 204 -10.39 -1.14 12.67
C LEU A 204 -10.44 -1.20 14.19
N LEU A 205 -10.96 -0.16 14.85
CA LEU A 205 -11.05 -0.14 16.30
C LEU A 205 -11.98 -1.23 16.85
N ASP A 206 -12.91 -1.76 16.04
CA ASP A 206 -13.85 -2.78 16.52
C ASP A 206 -13.30 -4.22 16.37
N LEU A 207 -12.08 -4.42 15.84
CA LEU A 207 -11.49 -5.76 15.71
C LEU A 207 -11.13 -6.32 17.10
N PRO A 208 -11.66 -7.50 17.49
CA PRO A 208 -11.41 -8.08 18.81
C PRO A 208 -9.93 -8.17 19.17
N ILE A 209 -9.07 -8.54 18.21
CA ILE A 209 -7.62 -8.68 18.47
C ILE A 209 -6.92 -7.37 18.83
N LEU A 210 -7.48 -6.22 18.44
CA LEU A 210 -6.93 -4.91 18.78
C LEU A 210 -7.41 -4.42 20.16
N GLN A 211 -8.45 -5.04 20.72
CA GLN A 211 -9.09 -4.64 21.97
C GLN A 211 -8.66 -5.48 23.17
N VAL A 212 -8.06 -6.65 22.95
CA VAL A 212 -7.64 -7.52 24.05
C VAL A 212 -6.30 -7.09 24.65
N THR A 213 -6.22 -7.16 25.98
CA THR A 213 -4.95 -6.96 26.70
C THR A 213 -4.02 -8.17 26.60
N ALA A 214 -4.61 -9.36 26.40
CA ALA A 214 -3.89 -10.61 26.22
C ALA A 214 -4.63 -11.46 25.16
N PRO A 215 -3.93 -12.04 24.18
CA PRO A 215 -4.53 -12.91 23.17
C PRO A 215 -5.06 -14.21 23.77
N GLU A 216 -6.07 -14.80 23.14
CA GLU A 216 -6.48 -16.15 23.50
C GLU A 216 -5.40 -17.17 23.13
N GLN A 217 -5.15 -18.14 24.01
CA GLN A 217 -4.20 -19.21 23.75
C GLN A 217 -4.78 -20.20 22.73
N GLY A 218 -4.00 -20.58 21.72
CA GLY A 218 -4.38 -21.61 20.75
C GLY A 218 -3.78 -21.39 19.37
N LEU A 219 -4.34 -22.08 18.36
CA LEU A 219 -3.90 -22.04 16.98
C LEU A 219 -4.79 -21.13 16.13
N TYR A 220 -4.19 -20.21 15.40
CA TYR A 220 -4.88 -19.44 14.36
C TYR A 220 -4.61 -20.13 13.03
N TYR A 221 -5.62 -20.80 12.47
CA TYR A 221 -5.51 -21.46 11.16
C TYR A 221 -5.63 -20.47 10.02
N SER A 222 -6.37 -19.38 10.25
CA SER A 222 -6.61 -18.31 9.29
C SER A 222 -6.28 -16.94 9.87
N PHE A 223 -6.15 -15.95 9.00
CA PHE A 223 -6.06 -14.55 9.38
C PHE A 223 -7.34 -14.06 10.10
N GLU A 224 -8.49 -14.65 9.75
CA GLU A 224 -9.78 -14.29 10.31
C GLU A 224 -9.92 -14.78 11.75
N ASP A 225 -9.39 -15.96 12.05
CA ASP A 225 -9.27 -16.48 13.43
C ASP A 225 -8.49 -15.48 14.30
N PHE A 226 -7.39 -14.96 13.74
CA PHE A 226 -6.56 -13.97 14.40
C PHE A 226 -7.29 -12.64 14.62
N CYS A 227 -7.89 -12.05 13.58
CA CYS A 227 -8.60 -10.77 13.72
C CYS A 227 -9.74 -10.85 14.76
N ASN A 228 -10.41 -12.00 14.82
CA ASN A 228 -11.48 -12.24 15.77
C ASN A 228 -10.99 -12.69 17.16
N ASN A 229 -9.69 -12.88 17.36
CA ASN A 229 -9.10 -13.48 18.56
C ASN A 229 -9.79 -14.81 18.96
N LYS A 230 -10.09 -15.66 17.97
CA LYS A 230 -10.77 -16.96 18.13
C LYS A 230 -9.88 -18.09 17.64
N PRO A 231 -8.79 -18.42 18.36
CA PRO A 231 -7.96 -19.56 18.01
C PRO A 231 -8.68 -20.89 18.28
N ASP A 232 -8.23 -21.96 17.62
CA ASP A 232 -8.54 -23.32 18.06
C ASP A 232 -7.73 -23.65 19.33
N ASN A 233 -8.45 -23.81 20.44
CA ASN A 233 -7.94 -24.15 21.76
C ASN A 233 -8.38 -25.55 22.21
N THR A 234 -8.88 -26.39 21.30
CA THR A 234 -9.36 -27.75 21.61
C THR A 234 -8.23 -28.70 22.00
N GLN A 235 -6.99 -28.38 21.63
CA GLN A 235 -5.82 -29.20 21.94
C GLN A 235 -4.75 -28.35 22.65
N PRO A 236 -4.08 -28.91 23.69
CA PRO A 236 -3.00 -28.23 24.35
C PRO A 236 -1.81 -28.03 23.39
N ILE A 237 -1.33 -26.80 23.33
CA ILE A 237 -0.18 -26.40 22.52
C ILE A 237 1.04 -26.18 23.40
N GLY A 238 2.21 -26.49 22.87
CA GLY A 238 3.50 -26.11 23.44
C GLY A 238 4.41 -25.52 22.36
N MET A 239 5.56 -25.00 22.78
CA MET A 239 6.57 -24.48 21.85
C MET A 239 7.98 -24.80 22.31
N GLU A 240 8.86 -25.08 21.35
CA GLU A 240 10.30 -25.17 21.53
C GLU A 240 10.94 -23.83 21.14
N ARG A 241 11.98 -23.43 21.87
CA ARG A 241 12.75 -22.19 21.64
C ARG A 241 14.20 -22.52 21.39
N GLU A 242 14.75 -21.96 20.32
CA GLU A 242 16.17 -22.07 19.97
C GLU A 242 16.71 -20.67 19.67
N PRO A 243 17.87 -20.25 20.20
CA PRO A 243 18.44 -18.95 19.86
C PRO A 243 18.65 -18.82 18.34
N ARG A 244 18.16 -17.70 17.75
CA ARG A 244 18.41 -17.39 16.34
C ARG A 244 19.88 -17.06 16.15
N ARG A 245 20.44 -17.47 15.01
CA ARG A 245 21.84 -17.23 14.66
C ARG A 245 22.01 -15.90 13.92
N GLY A 246 23.11 -15.20 14.20
CA GLY A 246 23.50 -13.95 13.53
C GLY A 246 23.48 -12.76 14.50
N VAL A 247 24.36 -11.78 14.25
CA VAL A 247 24.54 -10.61 15.12
C VAL A 247 23.25 -9.80 15.27
N ASP A 248 22.47 -9.67 14.19
CA ASP A 248 21.20 -8.91 14.22
C ASP A 248 20.09 -9.61 15.03
N TRP A 249 20.29 -10.87 15.42
CA TRP A 249 19.31 -11.73 16.08
C TRP A 249 19.65 -12.06 17.54
N GLU A 250 20.63 -11.37 18.13
CA GLU A 250 20.97 -11.54 19.55
C GLU A 250 19.74 -11.33 20.44
N GLY A 251 19.48 -12.30 21.33
CA GLY A 251 18.31 -12.29 22.22
C GLY A 251 16.97 -12.69 21.58
N ALA A 252 16.94 -13.05 20.30
CA ALA A 252 15.73 -13.52 19.63
C ALA A 252 15.70 -15.05 19.52
N ASP A 253 14.55 -15.65 19.82
CA ASP A 253 14.33 -17.09 19.67
C ASP A 253 13.65 -17.42 18.34
N LYS A 254 14.03 -18.55 17.77
CA LYS A 254 13.26 -19.32 16.82
C LYS A 254 12.26 -20.15 17.60
N VAL A 255 11.01 -20.12 17.17
CA VAL A 255 9.92 -20.79 17.88
C VAL A 255 9.30 -21.86 17.01
N THR A 256 9.20 -23.07 17.54
CA THR A 256 8.58 -24.22 16.85
C THR A 256 7.36 -24.69 17.65
N PRO A 257 6.13 -24.40 17.19
CA PRO A 257 4.92 -24.85 17.88
C PRO A 257 4.68 -26.35 17.68
N TYR A 258 4.12 -27.00 18.70
CA TYR A 258 3.70 -28.40 18.66
C TYR A 258 2.41 -28.64 19.44
N LEU A 259 1.67 -29.67 19.04
CA LEU A 259 0.55 -30.21 19.82
C LEU A 259 1.06 -31.21 20.85
N ILE A 260 0.53 -31.16 22.06
CA ILE A 260 0.76 -32.15 23.11
C ILE A 260 -0.34 -33.22 23.00
N LYS A 261 0.01 -34.45 22.62
CA LYS A 261 -0.93 -35.56 22.57
C LYS A 261 -1.18 -36.14 23.97
N GLU A 262 -2.29 -36.86 24.15
CA GLU A 262 -2.64 -37.54 25.41
C GLU A 262 -1.53 -38.45 25.97
N ASN A 263 -0.70 -39.02 25.09
CA ASN A 263 0.44 -39.87 25.47
C ASN A 263 1.74 -39.09 25.75
N GLY A 264 1.67 -37.76 25.86
CA GLY A 264 2.81 -36.87 26.06
C GLY A 264 3.70 -36.68 24.83
N LYS A 265 3.39 -37.30 23.67
CA LYS A 265 4.17 -37.09 22.45
C LYS A 265 3.84 -35.75 21.80
N HIS A 266 4.85 -35.10 21.25
CA HIS A 266 4.69 -33.83 20.55
C HIS A 266 4.50 -34.05 19.04
N LYS A 267 3.59 -33.30 18.42
CA LYS A 267 3.44 -33.20 16.96
C LYS A 267 3.77 -31.78 16.52
N ILE A 268 4.92 -31.60 15.87
CA ILE A 268 5.33 -30.31 15.32
C ILE A 268 4.29 -29.81 14.33
N LEU A 269 3.89 -28.56 14.50
CA LEU A 269 2.97 -27.85 13.62
C LEU A 269 3.76 -27.08 12.57
N ARG A 270 3.40 -27.27 11.31
CA ARG A 270 4.03 -26.59 10.17
C ARG A 270 2.96 -25.86 9.38
N ARG A 271 3.25 -24.62 8.98
CA ARG A 271 2.43 -23.83 8.06
C ARG A 271 1.00 -23.53 8.55
N ILE A 272 0.78 -23.50 9.86
CA ILE A 272 -0.41 -22.83 10.40
C ILE A 272 -0.22 -21.32 10.24
N TRP A 273 -1.29 -20.53 10.15
CA TRP A 273 -1.15 -19.08 9.96
C TRP A 273 -0.42 -18.43 11.14
N GLY A 274 -0.77 -18.81 12.37
CA GLY A 274 -0.15 -18.33 13.59
C GLY A 274 -0.61 -19.11 14.82
N PHE A 275 -0.12 -18.73 15.99
CA PHE A 275 -0.59 -19.26 17.28
C PHE A 275 -0.34 -18.23 18.39
N SER A 276 -0.95 -18.42 19.54
CA SER A 276 -0.61 -17.66 20.75
C SER A 276 -0.49 -18.57 21.96
N ASP A 277 0.49 -18.28 22.82
CA ASP A 277 0.68 -18.93 24.11
C ASP A 277 -0.13 -18.27 25.25
N GLY A 278 -1.06 -17.37 24.92
CA GLY A 278 -1.84 -16.59 25.88
C GLY A 278 -1.20 -15.26 26.29
N ASN A 279 0.09 -15.05 26.01
CA ASN A 279 0.80 -13.79 26.28
C ASN A 279 1.29 -13.12 25.00
N GLN A 280 1.79 -13.92 24.06
CA GLN A 280 2.44 -13.49 22.83
C GLN A 280 1.78 -14.18 21.64
N ILE A 281 1.57 -13.42 20.56
CA ILE A 281 1.10 -13.96 19.28
C ILE A 281 2.30 -14.19 18.38
N TYR A 282 2.28 -15.27 17.61
CA TYR A 282 3.28 -15.63 16.64
C TYR A 282 2.65 -15.81 15.25
N ILE A 283 3.27 -15.23 14.22
CA ILE A 283 2.84 -15.36 12.82
C ILE A 283 3.82 -16.24 12.04
N TYR A 284 3.30 -17.11 11.18
CA TYR A 284 4.10 -17.85 10.23
C TYR A 284 4.47 -16.98 9.03
N TYR A 285 5.75 -16.69 8.87
CA TYR A 285 6.29 -15.92 7.75
C TYR A 285 7.64 -16.49 7.33
N ASP A 286 7.89 -16.53 6.02
CA ASP A 286 9.14 -17.05 5.42
C ASP A 286 9.69 -18.35 6.04
N LYS A 287 8.80 -19.33 6.27
CA LYS A 287 9.11 -20.66 6.82
C LYS A 287 9.47 -20.69 8.32
N ASP A 288 9.19 -19.62 9.05
CA ASP A 288 9.46 -19.51 10.48
C ASP A 288 8.28 -18.83 11.21
N TYR A 289 8.30 -18.85 12.54
CA TYR A 289 7.34 -18.14 13.39
C TYR A 289 8.01 -16.95 14.08
N PHE A 290 7.42 -15.78 13.93
CA PHE A 290 7.93 -14.54 14.51
C PHE A 290 6.91 -13.95 15.49
N PRO A 291 7.37 -13.40 16.63
CA PRO A 291 6.49 -12.74 17.57
C PRO A 291 5.90 -11.45 16.96
N LEU A 292 4.57 -11.34 16.95
CA LEU A 292 3.85 -10.14 16.58
C LEU A 292 3.78 -9.16 17.76
N ARG A 293 4.20 -7.92 17.55
CA ARG A 293 4.06 -6.82 18.51
C ARG A 293 2.95 -5.89 18.03
N GLN A 294 2.00 -5.60 18.91
CA GLN A 294 1.01 -4.58 18.65
C GLN A 294 1.59 -3.20 18.98
N GLN A 295 1.41 -2.23 18.08
CA GLN A 295 1.73 -0.83 18.31
C GLN A 295 0.61 0.02 17.70
N GLY A 296 -0.25 0.57 18.56
CA GLY A 296 -1.50 1.22 18.14
C GLY A 296 -2.46 0.22 17.49
N SER A 297 -2.98 0.58 16.31
CA SER A 297 -3.87 -0.27 15.50
C SER A 297 -3.13 -1.20 14.51
N ALA A 298 -1.81 -1.30 14.62
CA ALA A 298 -0.97 -2.08 13.72
C ALA A 298 -0.19 -3.17 14.44
N PHE A 299 0.12 -4.24 13.71
CA PHE A 299 0.99 -5.33 14.17
C PHE A 299 2.29 -5.35 13.39
N PHE A 300 3.39 -5.54 14.11
CA PHE A 300 4.75 -5.56 13.57
C PHE A 300 5.50 -6.81 14.02
N PHE A 301 6.44 -7.27 13.23
CA PHE A 301 7.39 -8.30 13.67
C PHE A 301 8.74 -8.12 13.00
N ASP A 302 9.78 -8.67 13.60
CA ASP A 302 11.11 -8.70 13.01
C ASP A 302 11.32 -10.06 12.33
N GLY A 303 11.52 -10.05 11.02
CA GLY A 303 11.70 -11.22 10.16
C GLY A 303 13.04 -11.20 9.42
N TYR A 304 13.28 -12.19 8.57
CA TYR A 304 14.47 -12.23 7.72
C TYR A 304 14.35 -11.27 6.54
N GLU A 305 15.39 -10.47 6.25
CA GLU A 305 15.48 -9.69 5.02
C GLU A 305 15.25 -10.63 3.81
N PRO A 306 14.42 -10.23 2.82
CA PRO A 306 14.19 -11.01 1.63
C PRO A 306 15.51 -11.31 0.94
N GLU A 307 15.61 -12.52 0.40
CA GLU A 307 16.69 -12.84 -0.51
C GLU A 307 16.65 -11.87 -1.69
N ARG A 308 17.69 -11.03 -1.78
CA ARG A 308 17.96 -10.31 -3.02
C ARG A 308 18.52 -11.34 -3.98
N PRO A 309 17.95 -11.49 -5.20
CA PRO A 309 18.58 -12.34 -6.20
C PRO A 309 20.00 -11.83 -6.40
N VAL A 310 20.99 -12.64 -5.99
CA VAL A 310 22.39 -12.31 -6.22
C VAL A 310 22.60 -12.45 -7.72
N TYR A 311 22.61 -11.31 -8.42
CA TYR A 311 23.02 -11.28 -9.80
C TYR A 311 24.53 -11.56 -9.82
N VAL A 312 24.90 -12.83 -9.98
CA VAL A 312 26.28 -13.19 -10.31
C VAL A 312 26.44 -12.84 -11.79
N PRO A 313 27.15 -11.76 -12.16
CA PRO A 313 27.34 -11.44 -13.55
C PRO A 313 28.03 -12.62 -14.22
N THR A 314 27.32 -13.30 -15.12
CA THR A 314 27.85 -14.40 -15.95
C THR A 314 28.90 -13.94 -16.96
N GLY A 315 29.20 -12.64 -17.02
CA GLY A 315 30.18 -12.03 -17.91
C GLY A 315 31.41 -11.50 -17.17
N GLY A 316 32.25 -12.39 -16.63
CA GLY A 316 33.58 -12.00 -16.14
C GLY A 316 34.27 -13.04 -15.27
N GLY A 317 35.04 -13.94 -15.88
CA GLY A 317 36.11 -14.67 -15.21
C GLY A 317 35.70 -15.90 -14.40
N ILE A 318 35.57 -17.03 -15.09
CA ILE A 318 35.78 -18.36 -14.50
C ILE A 318 37.26 -18.45 -14.13
N SER A 319 37.65 -18.03 -12.92
CA SER A 319 39.01 -18.27 -12.40
C SER A 319 38.93 -19.02 -11.08
N GLY A 320 38.92 -20.36 -11.18
CA GLY A 320 39.05 -21.34 -10.09
C GLY A 320 37.77 -21.49 -9.26
N VAL A 321 37.00 -22.57 -9.33
CA VAL A 321 37.39 -23.98 -9.30
C VAL A 321 36.37 -24.77 -10.13
N LEU A 322 36.83 -25.29 -11.27
CA LEU A 322 36.20 -26.38 -12.01
C LEU A 322 36.92 -27.66 -11.61
N VAL A 323 36.29 -28.52 -10.82
CA VAL A 323 36.64 -29.95 -10.83
C VAL A 323 35.36 -30.77 -10.74
N GLY A 324 35.08 -31.49 -11.84
CA GLY A 324 34.45 -32.81 -11.79
C GLY A 324 32.93 -32.87 -11.87
N THR A 325 32.43 -32.95 -13.10
CA THR A 325 31.19 -33.64 -13.51
C THR A 325 29.84 -33.15 -12.94
N GLY A 326 29.12 -32.39 -13.77
CA GLY A 326 27.69 -32.61 -14.00
C GLY A 326 26.68 -31.81 -13.19
N THR A 327 27.04 -31.21 -12.05
CA THR A 327 26.09 -30.36 -11.30
C THR A 327 26.84 -29.18 -10.70
N SER A 328 26.50 -27.97 -11.13
CA SER A 328 26.93 -26.74 -10.45
C SER A 328 26.21 -26.64 -9.11
N ILE A 329 26.67 -27.40 -8.12
CA ILE A 329 26.23 -27.27 -6.74
C ILE A 329 26.84 -25.95 -6.23
N LEU A 330 26.07 -24.88 -6.35
CA LEU A 330 26.35 -23.62 -5.67
C LEU A 330 26.31 -23.91 -4.16
N ILE A 331 27.47 -24.10 -3.54
CA ILE A 331 27.58 -24.10 -2.08
C ILE A 331 27.38 -22.64 -1.64
N GLN A 332 26.12 -22.21 -1.54
CA GLN A 332 25.79 -20.97 -0.86
C GLN A 332 26.08 -21.19 0.62
N ALA A 333 27.27 -20.77 1.06
CA ALA A 333 27.49 -20.54 2.49
C ALA A 333 26.37 -19.62 2.96
N SER A 334 25.52 -20.13 3.87
CA SER A 334 24.35 -19.43 4.37
C SER A 334 24.80 -18.20 5.18
N VAL A 335 25.06 -17.09 4.48
CA VAL A 335 25.28 -15.80 5.11
C VAL A 335 24.07 -15.52 6.01
N PRO A 336 24.27 -15.22 7.30
CA PRO A 336 23.16 -14.90 8.20
C PRO A 336 22.30 -13.80 7.57
N ARG A 337 21.01 -14.08 7.38
CA ARG A 337 20.08 -13.09 6.83
C ARG A 337 19.87 -11.98 7.85
N LYS A 338 19.98 -10.73 7.38
CA LYS A 338 19.74 -9.55 8.23
C LYS A 338 18.33 -9.56 8.77
N LYS A 339 18.16 -8.96 9.94
CA LYS A 339 16.85 -8.72 10.55
C LYS A 339 16.19 -7.51 9.88
N GLU A 340 14.93 -7.64 9.52
CA GLU A 340 14.12 -6.57 8.93
C GLU A 340 12.76 -6.52 9.63
N THR A 341 12.21 -5.33 9.85
CA THR A 341 10.89 -5.19 10.45
C THR A 341 9.81 -5.25 9.37
N TYR A 342 8.71 -5.92 9.69
CA TYR A 342 7.55 -6.10 8.84
C TYR A 342 6.31 -5.56 9.54
N GLN A 343 5.36 -5.09 8.75
CA GLN A 343 4.02 -4.73 9.20
C GLN A 343 3.00 -5.72 8.63
N LEU A 344 2.07 -6.16 9.47
CA LEU A 344 0.88 -6.89 9.06
C LEU A 344 -0.25 -5.89 8.81
N ASP A 345 -0.71 -5.83 7.57
CA ASP A 345 -1.93 -5.13 7.20
C ASP A 345 -3.13 -5.88 7.81
N ILE A 346 -3.77 -5.26 8.80
CA ILE A 346 -4.85 -5.86 9.57
C ILE A 346 -6.17 -5.98 8.78
N MET A 347 -6.27 -5.35 7.61
CA MET A 347 -7.44 -5.49 6.74
C MET A 347 -7.32 -6.70 5.83
N THR A 348 -6.12 -6.96 5.31
CA THR A 348 -5.89 -7.96 4.26
C THR A 348 -5.07 -9.16 4.69
N GLY A 349 -4.42 -9.09 5.85
CA GLY A 349 -3.42 -10.08 6.28
C GLY A 349 -2.13 -10.01 5.45
N LYS A 350 -1.94 -8.95 4.66
CA LYS A 350 -0.74 -8.76 3.84
C LYS A 350 0.41 -8.32 4.72
N VAL A 351 1.53 -9.04 4.61
CA VAL A 351 2.79 -8.64 5.23
C VAL A 351 3.57 -7.75 4.26
N GLY A 352 3.91 -6.54 4.70
CA GLY A 352 4.74 -5.57 3.99
C GLY A 352 6.00 -5.20 4.76
N TYR A 353 7.01 -4.66 4.06
CA TYR A 353 8.22 -4.14 4.71
C TYR A 353 7.88 -2.91 5.54
N TRP A 354 8.36 -2.88 6.77
CA TRP A 354 8.42 -1.65 7.54
C TRP A 354 9.75 -0.95 7.28
N LYS A 355 9.78 -0.11 6.25
CA LYS A 355 10.92 0.81 6.09
C LYS A 355 10.74 1.97 7.06
N ALA A 356 11.56 2.00 8.10
CA ALA A 356 11.64 3.10 9.06
C ALA A 356 11.95 4.48 8.40
N ASN A 357 12.25 4.51 7.09
CA ASN A 357 12.40 5.72 6.29
C ASN A 357 11.26 5.93 5.26
N LYS A 358 10.45 6.95 5.59
CA LYS A 358 9.70 7.93 4.78
C LYS A 358 8.46 7.60 3.93
N TYR A 359 8.17 6.38 3.48
CA TYR A 359 7.04 6.23 2.51
C TYR A 359 5.94 5.23 2.85
N GLN A 360 6.06 4.39 3.88
CA GLN A 360 5.02 3.37 4.14
C GLN A 360 4.57 3.27 5.60
N SER A 361 5.16 4.07 6.50
CA SER A 361 4.85 4.01 7.93
C SER A 361 3.69 4.87 8.41
N ARG A 362 2.92 5.47 7.50
CA ARG A 362 1.73 6.23 7.87
C ARG A 362 0.48 5.42 7.62
N THR A 363 0.41 4.29 8.31
CA THR A 363 -0.91 3.79 8.72
C THR A 363 -1.46 4.88 9.63
N VAL A 364 -2.48 5.55 9.09
CA VAL A 364 -3.38 6.50 9.71
C VAL A 364 -3.98 5.86 10.98
N SER A 365 -3.20 5.88 12.05
CA SER A 365 -3.60 5.27 13.33
C SER A 365 -4.12 6.30 14.33
N HIS A 366 -3.93 7.60 14.07
CA HIS A 366 -4.40 8.69 14.94
C HIS A 366 -4.92 9.91 14.17
N ALA A 367 -5.26 9.79 12.89
CA ALA A 367 -5.86 10.90 12.18
C ALA A 367 -7.37 10.89 12.42
N THR A 368 -7.78 11.13 13.66
CA THR A 368 -9.17 11.46 14.01
C THR A 368 -9.75 12.35 12.92
N SER A 369 -10.93 12.02 12.39
CA SER A 369 -11.67 12.85 11.44
C SER A 369 -11.43 14.34 11.70
N GLY A 370 -10.69 15.00 10.80
CA GLY A 370 -10.23 16.39 10.95
C GLY A 370 -8.75 16.59 11.30
N ALA A 371 -7.93 15.55 11.38
CA ALA A 371 -6.49 15.71 11.52
C ALA A 371 -5.89 16.29 10.23
N VAL A 372 -5.01 17.26 10.40
CA VAL A 372 -4.37 18.02 9.32
C VAL A 372 -2.87 17.91 9.49
N ALA A 373 -2.18 17.50 8.43
CA ALA A 373 -0.72 17.56 8.41
C ALA A 373 -0.28 18.98 8.09
N LYS A 374 0.59 19.53 8.93
CA LYS A 374 1.19 20.85 8.67
C LYS A 374 2.40 20.69 7.76
N VAL A 375 2.37 21.32 6.61
CA VAL A 375 3.49 21.36 5.67
C VAL A 375 3.95 22.81 5.55
N LEU A 376 5.22 23.06 5.85
CA LEU A 376 5.79 24.39 5.78
C LEU A 376 6.88 24.39 4.71
N ILE A 377 6.68 25.19 3.68
CA ILE A 377 7.61 25.34 2.55
C ILE A 377 8.23 26.72 2.61
N TYR A 378 9.56 26.81 2.57
CA TYR A 378 10.25 28.09 2.59
C TYR A 378 11.26 28.23 1.45
N TYR A 379 11.46 29.48 1.01
CA TYR A 379 12.44 29.84 -0.01
C TYR A 379 13.54 30.66 0.63
N LYS A 380 14.72 30.06 0.74
CA LYS A 380 15.92 30.73 1.22
C LYS A 380 16.68 31.38 0.05
N LYS A 381 17.06 32.64 0.21
CA LYS A 381 17.93 33.32 -0.75
C LYS A 381 19.28 32.59 -0.91
N GLY A 382 19.54 32.11 -2.14
CA GLY A 382 20.85 31.59 -2.54
C GLY A 382 21.83 32.72 -2.86
N LYS A 383 23.14 32.41 -2.89
CA LYS A 383 24.19 33.40 -3.21
C LYS A 383 24.02 34.00 -4.62
N ASP A 384 23.53 33.16 -5.55
CA ASP A 384 23.35 33.48 -6.97
C ASP A 384 21.88 33.33 -7.41
N SER A 385 20.95 33.47 -6.46
CA SER A 385 19.52 33.31 -6.72
C SER A 385 18.95 34.58 -7.33
N ASP A 386 18.34 34.43 -8.51
CA ASP A 386 17.43 35.43 -9.06
C ASP A 386 16.32 35.67 -8.04
N GLU A 387 16.13 36.93 -7.63
CA GLU A 387 15.16 37.28 -6.57
C GLU A 387 13.68 37.16 -7.00
N LYS A 388 13.40 36.30 -7.99
CA LYS A 388 12.08 36.12 -8.57
C LYS A 388 11.25 35.17 -7.72
N PRO A 389 9.97 35.47 -7.47
CA PRO A 389 9.03 34.52 -6.89
C PRO A 389 8.94 33.25 -7.73
N VAL A 390 8.69 32.13 -7.07
CA VAL A 390 8.50 30.82 -7.71
C VAL A 390 7.09 30.31 -7.44
N THR A 391 6.44 29.72 -8.44
CA THR A 391 5.18 29.00 -8.23
C THR A 391 5.49 27.53 -7.94
N ILE A 392 5.04 27.06 -6.78
CA ILE A 392 5.05 25.67 -6.36
C ILE A 392 3.66 25.10 -6.61
N GLN A 393 3.57 23.92 -7.21
CA GLN A 393 2.32 23.19 -7.41
C GLN A 393 2.27 22.02 -6.42
N LEU A 394 1.31 22.07 -5.51
CA LEU A 394 0.98 20.97 -4.61
C LEU A 394 -0.03 20.07 -5.34
N ARG A 395 0.29 18.80 -5.54
CA ARG A 395 -0.57 17.86 -6.25
C ARG A 395 -0.88 16.65 -5.38
N ASN A 396 -2.15 16.25 -5.38
CA ASN A 396 -2.59 14.91 -4.96
C ASN A 396 -3.24 14.18 -6.15
N ALA A 397 -3.97 13.10 -5.88
CA ALA A 397 -4.63 12.31 -6.90
C ALA A 397 -5.70 13.06 -7.72
N SER A 398 -6.17 14.24 -7.28
CA SER A 398 -7.34 14.90 -7.88
C SER A 398 -7.18 16.41 -8.10
N ASP A 399 -6.34 17.09 -7.32
CA ASP A 399 -6.24 18.55 -7.28
C ASP A 399 -4.80 19.04 -7.48
N VAL A 400 -4.70 20.25 -8.05
CA VAL A 400 -3.45 21.01 -8.17
C VAL A 400 -3.66 22.36 -7.50
N VAL A 401 -2.96 22.59 -6.39
CA VAL A 401 -3.01 23.85 -5.64
C VAL A 401 -1.74 24.64 -5.93
N PRO A 402 -1.81 25.76 -6.67
CA PRO A 402 -0.66 26.63 -6.90
C PRO A 402 -0.35 27.46 -5.65
N LEU A 403 0.93 27.64 -5.35
CA LEU A 403 1.44 28.38 -4.22
C LEU A 403 2.61 29.27 -4.68
N THR A 404 2.49 30.58 -4.56
CA THR A 404 3.56 31.50 -4.94
C THR A 404 4.46 31.79 -3.75
N LEU A 405 5.74 31.44 -3.87
CA LEU A 405 6.73 31.62 -2.82
C LEU A 405 7.73 32.70 -3.21
N SER A 406 7.84 33.74 -2.38
CA SER A 406 8.80 34.83 -2.58
C SER A 406 10.13 34.53 -1.90
N VAL A 407 11.19 35.22 -2.29
CA VAL A 407 12.51 35.06 -1.65
C VAL A 407 12.42 35.45 -0.19
N ASP A 408 13.06 34.66 0.67
CA ASP A 408 13.02 34.84 2.13
C ASP A 408 11.58 34.91 2.66
N SER A 409 10.70 34.09 2.10
CA SER A 409 9.34 33.87 2.58
C SER A 409 9.09 32.38 2.86
N TYR A 410 7.99 32.11 3.56
CA TYR A 410 7.51 30.77 3.79
C TYR A 410 5.98 30.74 3.70
N GLU A 411 5.45 29.55 3.44
CA GLU A 411 4.02 29.27 3.38
C GLU A 411 3.71 28.06 4.25
N GLU A 412 2.63 28.13 5.03
CA GLU A 412 2.13 27.05 5.86
C GLU A 412 0.85 26.49 5.24
N ILE A 413 0.89 25.20 4.92
CA ILE A 413 -0.19 24.46 4.29
C ILE A 413 -0.76 23.49 5.31
N ASN A 414 -2.07 23.54 5.44
CA ASN A 414 -2.87 22.56 6.16
C ASN A 414 -3.29 21.49 5.16
N TRP A 415 -2.64 20.33 5.21
CA TRP A 415 -2.88 19.22 4.28
C TRP A 415 -3.82 18.19 4.89
N GLU A 416 -4.99 18.02 4.27
CA GLU A 416 -6.08 17.18 4.78
C GLU A 416 -6.07 15.76 4.19
N ASP A 417 -5.46 15.57 3.02
CA ASP A 417 -5.39 14.27 2.33
C ASP A 417 -4.21 13.43 2.87
N LEU A 418 -4.39 12.89 4.07
CA LEU A 418 -3.36 12.15 4.80
C LEU A 418 -3.06 10.76 4.26
N LEU A 419 -3.87 10.29 3.31
CA LEU A 419 -3.77 8.98 2.69
C LEU A 419 -3.06 9.01 1.34
N SER A 420 -2.95 10.18 0.72
CA SER A 420 -2.28 10.35 -0.57
C SER A 420 -0.91 10.99 -0.41
N GLU A 421 0.03 10.61 -1.28
CA GLU A 421 1.31 11.32 -1.38
C GLU A 421 1.08 12.77 -1.83
N LEU A 422 1.62 13.71 -1.05
CA LEU A 422 1.75 15.10 -1.46
C LEU A 422 2.93 15.22 -2.42
N ASN A 423 2.64 15.60 -3.66
CA ASN A 423 3.65 15.90 -4.67
C ASN A 423 3.88 17.40 -4.73
N VAL A 424 5.11 17.83 -4.46
CA VAL A 424 5.50 19.24 -4.47
C VAL A 424 6.38 19.47 -5.70
N CYS A 425 5.83 20.15 -6.70
CA CYS A 425 6.47 20.41 -7.99
C CYS A 425 6.76 21.91 -8.13
N VAL A 426 7.76 22.28 -8.92
CA VAL A 426 8.01 23.69 -9.30
C VAL A 426 7.44 23.92 -10.70
N GLU A 427 6.59 24.94 -10.86
CA GLU A 427 5.96 25.24 -12.14
C GLU A 427 6.98 25.55 -13.22
N GLY A 428 6.78 25.00 -14.42
CA GLY A 428 7.63 25.23 -15.59
C GLY A 428 9.00 24.52 -15.56
N GLN A 429 9.30 23.74 -14.52
CA GLN A 429 10.54 22.97 -14.41
C GLN A 429 10.32 21.51 -14.84
N GLN A 430 11.31 20.91 -15.52
CA GLN A 430 11.28 19.49 -15.89
C GLN A 430 11.77 18.56 -14.77
N ASN A 431 12.24 19.12 -13.66
CA ASN A 431 12.80 18.37 -12.55
C ASN A 431 11.71 17.50 -11.87
N PRO A 432 12.08 16.34 -11.30
CA PRO A 432 11.12 15.50 -10.62
C PRO A 432 10.50 16.23 -9.41
N CYS A 433 9.19 16.04 -9.22
CA CYS A 433 8.50 16.52 -8.03
C CYS A 433 9.03 15.81 -6.77
N TYR A 434 8.98 16.50 -5.63
CA TYR A 434 9.21 15.86 -4.34
C TYR A 434 7.89 15.29 -3.82
N SER A 435 7.75 13.97 -3.86
CA SER A 435 6.57 13.25 -3.35
C SER A 435 6.82 12.81 -1.92
N PHE A 436 5.87 12.90 -0.98
CA PHE A 436 5.98 12.28 0.35
C PHE A 436 4.60 12.18 1.03
N LEU A 437 4.45 11.31 2.03
CA LEU A 437 3.27 11.26 2.90
C LEU A 437 3.47 12.21 4.10
N PRO A 438 2.67 13.29 4.26
CA PRO A 438 2.89 14.26 5.32
C PRO A 438 2.72 13.74 6.75
N ASP A 439 3.68 14.12 7.59
CA ASP A 439 3.74 14.26 9.05
C ASP A 439 2.47 14.80 9.77
N VAL A 440 1.63 14.05 10.49
CA VAL A 440 0.48 14.61 11.24
C VAL A 440 0.84 14.89 12.69
N THR A 441 1.87 14.22 13.19
CA THR A 441 2.37 14.36 14.57
C THR A 441 3.40 15.47 14.70
N LYS A 442 3.89 16.01 13.57
CA LYS A 442 4.88 17.10 13.53
C LYS A 442 4.74 17.92 12.25
N ILE A 443 5.39 19.09 12.23
CA ILE A 443 5.47 19.93 11.04
C ILE A 443 6.44 19.32 10.03
N ASN A 444 6.02 19.26 8.77
CA ASN A 444 6.84 18.83 7.64
C ASN A 444 7.53 20.03 7.02
N TYR A 445 8.86 20.10 7.14
CA TYR A 445 9.62 21.23 6.61
C TYR A 445 10.22 20.89 5.25
N LEU A 446 9.92 21.72 4.26
CA LEU A 446 10.46 21.65 2.90
C LEU A 446 11.18 22.95 2.56
N GLU A 447 12.28 22.83 1.82
CA GLU A 447 13.03 23.96 1.27
C GLU A 447 13.02 23.90 -0.25
N TYR A 448 12.74 25.05 -0.88
CA TYR A 448 13.00 25.26 -2.29
C TYR A 448 14.45 25.72 -2.50
N VAL A 449 15.19 25.01 -3.36
CA VAL A 449 16.59 25.27 -3.67
C VAL A 449 16.72 25.59 -5.17
N PRO A 450 16.82 26.87 -5.57
CA PRO A 450 16.83 27.28 -6.98
C PRO A 450 18.09 26.87 -7.76
N SER A 451 19.13 26.40 -7.08
CA SER A 451 20.46 26.12 -7.66
C SER A 451 20.92 24.69 -7.42
N ALA A 452 20.04 23.69 -7.59
CA ALA A 452 20.50 22.32 -7.69
C ALA A 452 21.41 22.20 -8.93
N ILE A 453 22.69 21.93 -8.69
CA ILE A 453 23.76 21.87 -9.72
C ILE A 453 23.51 20.71 -10.71
N ASP A 454 22.64 19.78 -10.34
CA ASP A 454 22.25 18.61 -11.12
C ASP A 454 20.75 18.67 -11.45
N THR A 455 20.42 18.69 -12.75
CA THR A 455 19.04 18.75 -13.25
C THR A 455 18.22 17.48 -12.98
N SER A 456 18.85 16.42 -12.46
CA SER A 456 18.18 15.18 -12.10
C SER A 456 17.55 15.19 -10.70
N GLU A 457 17.90 16.15 -9.85
CA GLU A 457 17.35 16.25 -8.48
C GLU A 457 16.14 17.18 -8.39
N SER A 458 15.23 16.88 -7.46
CA SER A 458 14.11 17.76 -7.15
C SER A 458 14.61 19.08 -6.56
N LEU A 459 14.05 20.20 -7.02
CA LEU A 459 14.33 21.53 -6.44
C LEU A 459 13.68 21.70 -5.06
N ILE A 460 12.87 20.73 -4.62
CA ILE A 460 12.25 20.69 -3.31
C ILE A 460 12.93 19.58 -2.50
N ARG A 461 13.36 19.90 -1.29
CA ARG A 461 13.99 18.91 -0.40
C ARG A 461 13.43 18.97 1.02
N PRO A 462 13.37 17.83 1.73
CA PRO A 462 12.99 17.79 3.13
C PRO A 462 14.12 18.31 4.01
N VAL A 463 13.78 19.10 5.03
CA VAL A 463 14.75 19.70 5.96
C VAL A 463 14.51 19.20 7.38
N LYS A 464 15.59 19.07 8.16
CA LYS A 464 15.48 18.74 9.58
C LYS A 464 14.83 19.90 10.34
N GLU A 465 13.97 19.59 11.30
CA GLU A 465 13.22 20.58 12.08
C GLU A 465 14.11 21.69 12.68
N GLN A 466 15.23 21.33 13.32
CA GLN A 466 16.15 22.30 13.92
C GLN A 466 16.70 23.31 12.90
N GLU A 467 17.02 22.83 11.70
CA GLU A 467 17.52 23.66 10.61
C GLU A 467 16.42 24.57 10.05
N ALA A 468 15.22 24.02 9.83
CA ALA A 468 14.08 24.78 9.34
C ALA A 468 13.68 25.89 10.32
N VAL A 469 13.54 25.59 11.61
CA VAL A 469 13.19 26.56 12.66
C VAL A 469 14.20 27.72 12.71
N PHE A 470 15.49 27.43 12.55
CA PHE A 470 16.51 28.47 12.47
C PHE A 470 16.30 29.43 11.30
N TYR A 471 16.01 28.91 10.10
CA TYR A 471 15.75 29.75 8.93
C TYR A 471 14.44 30.52 9.02
N LEU A 472 13.37 29.89 9.55
CA LEU A 472 12.09 30.57 9.74
C LEU A 472 12.21 31.76 10.69
N LYS A 473 13.03 31.63 11.75
CA LYS A 473 13.32 32.77 12.63
C LYS A 473 14.02 33.91 11.90
N LYS A 474 14.95 33.61 10.99
CA LYS A 474 15.61 34.62 10.16
C LYS A 474 14.63 35.31 9.21
N ILE A 475 13.81 34.53 8.52
CA ILE A 475 12.76 35.04 7.61
C ILE A 475 11.81 35.98 8.35
N LYS A 476 11.25 35.55 9.49
CA LYS A 476 10.36 36.38 10.32
C LYS A 476 11.02 37.68 10.76
N THR A 477 12.27 37.62 11.22
CA THR A 477 13.03 38.82 11.63
C THR A 477 13.24 39.79 10.46
N ALA A 478 13.48 39.27 9.26
CA ALA A 478 13.66 40.10 8.06
C ALA A 478 12.33 40.78 7.65
N GLN A 479 11.23 40.03 7.67
CA GLN A 479 9.88 40.56 7.38
C GLN A 479 9.47 41.66 8.38
N GLU A 480 9.68 41.45 9.68
CA GLU A 480 9.40 42.46 10.71
C GLU A 480 10.22 43.74 10.52
N LYS A 481 11.50 43.62 10.15
CA LYS A 481 12.35 44.78 9.84
C LYS A 481 11.88 45.52 8.60
N ALA A 482 11.46 44.80 7.55
CA ALA A 482 10.92 45.41 6.34
C ALA A 482 9.62 46.17 6.63
N GLN A 483 8.71 45.57 7.43
CA GLN A 483 7.46 46.20 7.83
C GLN A 483 7.69 47.47 8.65
N LYS A 484 8.63 47.44 9.62
CA LYS A 484 8.99 48.63 10.42
C LYS A 484 9.53 49.79 9.58
N ARG A 485 10.31 49.49 8.54
CA ARG A 485 10.80 50.52 7.59
C ARG A 485 9.64 51.14 6.81
N GLN A 486 8.74 50.31 6.28
CA GLN A 486 7.56 50.78 5.56
C GLN A 486 6.62 51.64 6.42
N THR A 487 6.55 51.40 7.73
CA THR A 487 5.77 52.23 8.65
C THR A 487 6.49 53.50 9.09
N ALA A 488 7.82 53.55 9.02
CA ALA A 488 8.60 54.75 9.38
C ALA A 488 8.65 55.78 8.24
N ASP A 489 8.47 55.33 6.99
CA ASP A 489 8.42 56.18 5.80
C ASP A 489 7.00 56.73 5.51
N LYS A 490 6.00 56.36 6.31
CA LYS A 490 4.63 56.90 6.28
C LYS A 490 4.42 57.88 7.43
#